data_AF-A0A0D7KHS3-F1
#
_entry.id   AF-A0A0D7KHS3-F1
#
_cell.length_a   1.000
_cell.length_b   1.000
_cell.length_c   1.000
_cell.angle_alpha   90.00
_cell.angle_beta   90.00
_cell.angle_gamma   90.00
#
_symmetry.space_group_name_H-M   'P 1'
#
loop_
_entity.id
_entity.type
_entity.pdbx_description
1 polymer ?
#
loop_
_entity_poly.entity_id
_entity_poly.type
_entity_poly.pdbx_seq_one_letter_code
_entity_poly.pdbx_strand_id
1 'polypeptide(L)'
;MGDRWIMGLIGIGLAVWIGYAIRHYMRTPEAMENVCLSERYPQDDEIVALLESAGYEIIGGKYFVPIQIQMDGEALESAKLWIDMVVKRGEQWYIVRIVRERMQLDWSASAIRRHWGAYFAAYPECDGLLVVDMAERRLRMLHMEFGEAEA
;
A
#
# COMPACT_ATOMS: atom_id res chain seq x y z
N MET A 1 23.93 4.35 44.31
CA MET A 1 24.32 5.09 43.09
C MET A 1 23.86 4.41 41.79
N GLY A 2 23.76 3.08 41.68
CA GLY A 2 23.35 2.40 40.43
C GLY A 2 21.90 2.60 39.98
N ASP A 3 20.96 2.84 40.91
CA ASP A 3 19.52 2.93 40.60
C ASP A 3 19.15 4.11 39.69
N ARG A 4 19.78 5.27 39.91
CA ARG A 4 19.56 6.48 39.08
C ARG A 4 20.11 6.35 37.67
N TRP A 5 21.16 5.54 37.48
CA TRP A 5 21.72 5.25 36.16
C TRP A 5 20.83 4.31 35.36
N ILE A 6 20.24 3.31 36.03
CA ILE A 6 19.30 2.36 35.42
C ILE A 6 18.02 3.08 35.00
N MET A 7 17.45 3.95 35.86
CA MET A 7 16.29 4.76 35.49
C MET A 7 16.58 5.70 34.30
N GLY A 8 17.79 6.27 34.23
CA GLY A 8 18.21 7.09 33.10
C GLY A 8 18.26 6.31 31.78
N LEU A 9 18.82 5.10 31.78
CA LEU A 9 18.90 4.25 30.60
C LEU A 9 17.52 3.78 30.11
N ILE A 10 16.63 3.42 31.03
CA ILE A 10 15.25 3.04 30.70
C ILE A 10 14.50 4.22 30.06
N GLY A 11 14.65 5.43 30.62
CA GLY A 11 14.03 6.64 30.08
C GLY A 11 14.48 6.95 28.65
N ILE A 12 15.78 6.81 28.35
CA ILE A 12 16.33 7.01 27.01
C ILE A 12 15.81 5.93 26.05
N GLY A 13 15.80 4.67 26.46
CA GLY A 13 15.26 3.57 25.65
C GLY A 13 13.79 3.76 25.30
N LEU A 14 12.98 4.18 26.27
CA LEU A 14 11.57 4.52 26.06
C LEU A 14 11.40 5.73 25.15
N ALA A 15 12.20 6.79 25.30
CA ALA A 15 12.12 7.95 24.43
C ALA A 15 12.48 7.61 22.98
N VAL A 16 13.50 6.77 22.75
CA VAL A 16 13.87 6.29 21.42
C VAL A 16 12.78 5.39 20.84
N TRP A 17 12.23 4.47 21.64
CA TRP A 17 11.15 3.58 21.20
C TRP A 17 9.87 4.36 20.87
N ILE A 18 9.49 5.33 21.71
CA ILE A 18 8.36 6.24 21.47
C ILE A 18 8.64 7.08 20.22
N GLY A 19 9.84 7.65 20.08
CA GLY A 19 10.21 8.41 18.89
C GLY A 19 10.17 7.57 17.61
N TYR A 20 10.60 6.30 17.68
CA TYR A 20 10.53 5.35 16.57
C TYR A 20 9.08 4.98 16.25
N ALA A 21 8.27 4.66 17.26
CA ALA A 21 6.85 4.32 17.11
C ALA A 21 6.05 5.51 16.56
N ILE A 22 6.31 6.72 17.06
CA ILE A 22 5.70 7.96 16.57
C ILE A 22 6.16 8.24 15.15
N ARG A 23 7.45 8.12 14.81
CA ARG A 23 7.92 8.34 13.44
C ARG A 23 7.42 7.30 12.45
N HIS A 24 7.19 6.07 12.91
CA HIS A 24 6.55 5.02 12.13
C HIS A 24 5.04 5.30 11.94
N TYR A 25 4.38 5.83 12.96
CA TYR A 25 2.93 6.11 12.96
C TYR A 25 2.56 7.48 12.35
N MET A 26 3.47 8.46 12.36
CA MET A 26 3.27 9.83 11.87
C MET A 26 3.90 10.10 10.49
N ARG A 27 4.22 9.07 9.71
CA ARG A 27 4.30 9.26 8.25
C ARG A 27 2.88 9.36 7.71
N THR A 28 2.20 10.45 8.06
CA THR A 28 0.95 10.84 7.42
C THR A 28 1.21 11.16 5.94
N PRO A 29 0.43 10.60 5.01
CA PRO A 29 0.70 10.64 3.58
C PRO A 29 0.15 11.91 2.96
N GLU A 30 0.91 13.00 3.03
CA GLU A 30 0.62 14.19 2.22
C GLU A 30 0.67 13.87 0.70
N ALA A 31 1.33 12.78 0.29
CA ALA A 31 1.37 12.38 -1.11
C ALA A 31 0.04 11.80 -1.64
N MET A 32 -0.82 11.22 -0.80
CA MET A 32 -2.04 10.53 -1.27
C MET A 32 -3.26 11.42 -1.45
N GLU A 33 -3.32 12.58 -0.78
CA GLU A 33 -4.36 13.59 -1.07
C GLU A 33 -4.20 14.17 -2.48
N ASN A 34 -2.96 14.17 -3.01
CA ASN A 34 -2.61 14.61 -4.36
C ASN A 34 -2.75 13.51 -5.42
N VAL A 35 -3.02 12.27 -5.01
CA VAL A 35 -3.36 11.19 -5.94
C VAL A 35 -4.74 11.51 -6.49
N CYS A 36 -4.86 11.71 -7.81
CA CYS A 36 -6.11 12.04 -8.49
C CYS A 36 -7.28 11.17 -8.01
N LEU A 37 -8.04 11.68 -7.04
CA LEU A 37 -9.28 11.11 -6.53
C LEU A 37 -10.34 11.34 -7.61
N SER A 38 -10.30 10.50 -8.65
CA SER A 38 -11.38 10.52 -9.63
C SER A 38 -12.65 10.13 -8.88
N GLU A 39 -13.75 10.85 -9.08
CA GLU A 39 -15.09 10.46 -8.57
C GLU A 39 -15.63 9.21 -9.27
N ARG A 40 -14.78 8.50 -10.02
CA ARG A 40 -15.16 7.31 -10.79
C ARG A 40 -15.03 6.09 -9.90
N TYR A 41 -15.97 5.97 -8.97
CA TYR A 41 -16.14 4.79 -8.13
C TYR A 41 -16.35 3.55 -9.01
N PRO A 42 -15.82 2.38 -8.61
CA PRO A 42 -16.27 1.14 -9.20
C PRO A 42 -17.78 1.01 -8.96
N GLN A 43 -18.55 0.85 -10.03
CA GLN A 43 -20.00 0.66 -10.01
C GLN A 43 -20.40 -0.74 -9.49
N ASP A 44 -19.62 -1.31 -8.59
CA ASP A 44 -19.77 -2.68 -8.11
C ASP A 44 -20.10 -2.66 -6.62
N ASP A 45 -21.39 -2.68 -6.32
CA ASP A 45 -21.94 -2.60 -4.97
C ASP A 45 -21.41 -3.72 -4.06
N GLU A 46 -21.03 -4.88 -4.63
CA GLU A 46 -20.47 -5.99 -3.87
C GLU A 46 -19.07 -5.65 -3.33
N ILE A 47 -18.24 -4.98 -4.14
CA ILE A 47 -16.89 -4.55 -3.74
C ILE A 47 -16.96 -3.47 -2.69
N VAL A 48 -17.86 -2.49 -2.88
CA VAL A 48 -18.10 -1.42 -1.93
C VAL A 48 -18.53 -2.01 -0.58
N ALA A 49 -19.54 -2.88 -0.58
CA ALA A 49 -20.03 -3.52 0.64
C ALA A 49 -18.94 -4.36 1.33
N LEU A 50 -18.10 -5.06 0.58
CA LEU A 50 -17.01 -5.85 1.15
C LEU A 50 -15.94 -4.97 1.82
N LEU A 51 -15.60 -3.84 1.22
CA LEU A 51 -14.64 -2.88 1.79
C LEU A 51 -15.21 -2.19 3.03
N GLU A 52 -16.45 -1.68 2.95
CA GLU A 52 -17.10 -0.98 4.06
C GLU A 52 -17.35 -1.91 5.26
N SER A 53 -17.82 -3.14 5.01
CA SER A 53 -18.01 -4.14 6.08
C SER A 53 -16.70 -4.56 6.77
N ALA A 54 -15.57 -4.41 6.09
CA ALA A 54 -14.24 -4.61 6.66
C ALA A 54 -13.65 -3.34 7.32
N GLY A 55 -14.43 -2.25 7.36
CA GLY A 55 -14.08 -1.00 8.03
C GLY A 55 -13.24 -0.04 7.19
N TYR A 56 -13.20 -0.21 5.86
CA TYR A 56 -12.53 0.73 4.97
C TYR A 56 -13.47 1.83 4.48
N GLU A 57 -12.97 3.05 4.44
CA GLU A 57 -13.60 4.20 3.81
C GLU A 57 -13.02 4.37 2.40
N ILE A 58 -13.88 4.53 1.40
CA ILE A 58 -13.44 4.73 0.02
C ILE A 58 -13.17 6.21 -0.21
N ILE A 59 -11.93 6.54 -0.57
CA ILE A 59 -11.50 7.93 -0.76
C ILE A 59 -11.47 8.33 -2.23
N GLY A 60 -11.07 7.42 -3.11
CA GLY A 60 -10.84 7.73 -4.52
C GLY A 60 -11.13 6.57 -5.45
N GLY A 61 -11.62 6.91 -6.63
CA GLY A 61 -11.97 5.97 -7.70
C GLY A 61 -10.80 5.56 -8.58
N LYS A 62 -11.14 4.95 -9.71
CA LYS A 62 -10.18 4.32 -10.62
C LYS A 62 -9.32 5.34 -11.35
N TYR A 63 -8.02 5.12 -11.38
CA TYR A 63 -7.09 5.87 -12.22
C TYR A 63 -5.92 4.99 -12.67
N PHE A 64 -5.03 5.54 -13.48
CA PHE A 64 -3.77 4.87 -13.83
C PHE A 64 -2.61 5.86 -13.83
N VAL A 65 -1.42 5.35 -13.52
CA VAL A 65 -0.17 6.08 -13.70
C VAL A 65 0.45 5.65 -15.04
N PRO A 66 0.68 6.58 -15.98
CA PRO A 66 1.42 6.27 -17.20
C PRO A 66 2.88 5.99 -16.87
N ILE A 67 3.42 4.90 -17.42
CA ILE A 67 4.83 4.55 -17.33
C ILE A 67 5.43 4.71 -18.73
N GLN A 68 6.33 5.67 -18.87
CA GLN A 68 7.12 5.83 -20.09
C GLN A 68 8.35 4.94 -20.00
N ILE A 69 8.57 4.13 -21.04
CA ILE A 69 9.69 3.19 -21.10
C ILE A 69 10.49 3.52 -22.35
N GLN A 70 11.81 3.59 -22.21
CA GLN A 70 12.74 3.71 -23.33
C GLN A 70 13.69 2.52 -23.31
N MET A 71 13.97 1.97 -24.48
CA MET A 71 14.90 0.86 -24.66
C MET A 71 15.83 1.21 -25.81
N ASP A 72 17.14 1.21 -25.54
CA ASP A 72 18.19 1.55 -26.51
C ASP A 72 17.97 2.90 -27.25
N GLY A 73 17.39 3.88 -26.55
CA GLY A 73 17.09 5.21 -27.09
C GLY A 73 15.75 5.32 -27.84
N GLU A 74 15.03 4.21 -28.03
CA GLU A 74 13.70 4.20 -28.63
C GLU A 74 12.61 4.22 -27.56
N ALA A 75 11.60 5.07 -27.73
CA ALA A 75 10.44 5.09 -26.84
C ALA A 75 9.52 3.90 -27.14
N LEU A 76 9.24 3.09 -26.12
CA LEU A 76 8.27 2.01 -26.19
C LEU A 76 6.85 2.54 -25.93
N GLU A 77 5.87 1.70 -26.22
CA GLU A 77 4.48 1.98 -25.85
C GLU A 77 4.35 2.23 -24.34
N SER A 78 3.60 3.27 -23.98
CA SER A 78 3.40 3.63 -22.58
C SER A 78 2.63 2.54 -21.84
N ALA A 79 3.28 1.93 -20.85
CA ALA A 79 2.63 1.03 -19.93
C ALA A 79 1.75 1.81 -18.94
N LYS A 80 0.81 1.11 -18.29
CA LYS A 80 -0.12 1.72 -17.34
C LYS A 80 -0.12 0.93 -16.04
N LEU A 81 0.17 1.60 -14.93
CA LEU A 81 -0.03 1.08 -13.58
C LEU A 81 -1.44 1.44 -13.12
N TRP A 82 -2.35 0.49 -13.16
CA TRP A 82 -3.76 0.71 -12.82
C TRP A 82 -3.99 0.68 -11.33
N ILE A 83 -4.79 1.60 -10.82
CA ILE A 83 -5.27 1.60 -9.44
C ILE A 83 -6.77 1.64 -9.50
N ASP A 84 -7.40 0.62 -8.91
CA ASP A 84 -8.85 0.48 -9.02
C ASP A 84 -9.55 1.41 -8.02
N MET A 85 -8.99 1.57 -6.81
CA MET A 85 -9.50 2.50 -5.78
C MET A 85 -8.38 2.89 -4.81
N VAL A 86 -8.63 3.94 -4.03
CA VAL A 86 -7.87 4.29 -2.83
C VAL A 86 -8.83 4.25 -1.65
N VAL A 87 -8.42 3.57 -0.58
CA VAL A 87 -9.23 3.44 0.65
C VAL A 87 -8.41 3.81 1.89
N LYS A 88 -9.11 4.22 2.93
CA LYS A 88 -8.54 4.53 4.25
C LYS A 88 -9.13 3.59 5.30
N ARG A 89 -8.37 3.30 6.35
CA ARG A 89 -8.90 2.71 7.59
C ARG A 89 -8.23 3.40 8.78
N GLY A 90 -8.97 4.29 9.45
CA GLY A 90 -8.39 5.19 10.44
C GLY A 90 -7.47 6.20 9.77
N GLU A 91 -6.19 6.21 10.12
CA GLU A 91 -5.18 7.08 9.49
C GLU A 91 -4.37 6.39 8.39
N GLN A 92 -4.59 5.09 8.17
CA GLN A 92 -3.83 4.30 7.22
C GLN A 92 -4.47 4.30 5.85
N TRP A 93 -3.65 4.41 4.81
CA TRP A 93 -4.09 4.46 3.44
C TRP A 93 -3.61 3.28 2.61
N TYR A 94 -4.48 2.82 1.72
CA TYR A 94 -4.26 1.61 0.95
C TYR A 94 -4.65 1.82 -0.51
N ILE A 95 -3.84 1.26 -1.39
CA ILE A 95 -4.21 1.10 -2.81
C ILE A 95 -5.03 -0.17 -2.94
N VAL A 96 -6.11 -0.13 -3.70
CA VAL A 96 -6.95 -1.28 -3.98
C VAL A 96 -6.71 -1.80 -5.39
N ARG A 97 -6.56 -3.13 -5.50
CA ARG A 97 -6.58 -3.84 -6.77
C ARG A 97 -7.65 -4.93 -6.76
N ILE A 98 -8.50 -4.91 -7.77
CA ILE A 98 -9.57 -5.90 -7.92
C ILE A 98 -9.07 -7.03 -8.81
N VAL A 99 -9.10 -8.24 -8.29
CA VAL A 99 -8.72 -9.46 -9.00
C VAL A 99 -9.98 -10.28 -9.25
N ARG A 100 -10.20 -10.62 -10.52
CA ARG A 100 -11.34 -11.43 -10.95
C ARG A 100 -10.93 -12.89 -11.10
N GLU A 101 -11.90 -13.79 -11.03
CA GLU A 101 -11.73 -15.26 -11.08
C GLU A 101 -10.83 -15.76 -12.23
N ARG A 102 -10.93 -15.13 -13.40
CA ARG A 102 -10.09 -15.47 -14.57
C ARG A 102 -8.59 -15.21 -14.43
N MET A 103 -8.15 -14.51 -13.38
CA MET A 103 -6.75 -14.04 -13.27
C MET A 103 -5.80 -15.06 -12.64
N GLN A 104 -6.30 -16.15 -12.03
CA GLN A 104 -5.52 -17.27 -11.45
C GLN A 104 -4.17 -16.83 -10.86
N LEU A 105 -4.20 -15.94 -9.85
CA LEU A 105 -2.97 -15.40 -9.28
C LEU A 105 -2.20 -16.45 -8.49
N ASP A 106 -0.90 -16.53 -8.77
CA ASP A 106 0.06 -17.21 -7.92
C ASP A 106 0.40 -16.33 -6.70
N TRP A 107 0.17 -16.88 -5.51
CA TRP A 107 0.42 -16.24 -4.21
C TRP A 107 1.81 -16.55 -3.64
N SER A 108 2.69 -17.21 -4.39
CA SER A 108 4.10 -17.38 -4.00
C SER A 108 4.78 -16.01 -3.82
N ALA A 109 5.74 -15.93 -2.90
CA ALA A 109 6.45 -14.66 -2.62
C ALA A 109 7.10 -14.06 -3.88
N SER A 110 7.67 -14.91 -4.75
CA SER A 110 8.27 -14.50 -6.02
C SER A 110 7.23 -13.90 -6.96
N ALA A 111 6.04 -14.51 -7.05
CA ALA A 111 4.95 -13.98 -7.85
C ALA A 111 4.39 -12.69 -7.26
N ILE A 112 4.18 -12.59 -5.94
CA ILE A 112 3.72 -11.37 -5.28
C ILE A 112 4.69 -10.21 -5.58
N ARG A 113 6.00 -10.41 -5.36
CA ARG A 113 7.02 -9.40 -5.68
C ARG A 113 6.94 -8.96 -7.15
N ARG A 114 6.78 -9.91 -8.08
CA ARG A 114 6.71 -9.61 -9.52
C ARG A 114 5.45 -8.85 -9.91
N HIS A 115 4.28 -9.27 -9.44
CA HIS A 115 3.00 -8.68 -9.85
C HIS A 115 2.72 -7.35 -9.16
N TRP A 116 3.10 -7.24 -7.89
CA TRP A 116 2.69 -6.13 -7.04
C TRP A 116 3.84 -5.20 -6.65
N GLY A 117 5.10 -5.61 -6.86
CA GLY A 117 6.27 -4.82 -6.43
C GLY A 117 6.30 -3.40 -7.00
N ALA A 118 5.81 -3.21 -8.23
CA ALA A 118 5.73 -1.87 -8.84
C ALA A 118 4.81 -0.91 -8.07
N TYR A 119 3.77 -1.40 -7.38
CA TYR A 119 2.89 -0.55 -6.56
C TYR A 119 3.62 -0.04 -5.34
N PHE A 120 4.32 -0.92 -4.63
CA PHE A 120 5.10 -0.53 -3.44
C PHE A 120 6.27 0.38 -3.80
N ALA A 121 6.84 0.25 -5.01
CA ALA A 121 7.88 1.15 -5.50
C ALA A 121 7.31 2.53 -5.91
N ALA A 122 6.13 2.55 -6.56
CA ALA A 122 5.50 3.79 -7.01
C ALA A 122 4.81 4.56 -5.87
N TYR A 123 4.38 3.87 -4.82
CA TYR A 123 3.65 4.42 -3.69
C TYR A 123 4.25 3.96 -2.36
N PRO A 124 5.48 4.39 -2.05
CA PRO A 124 6.17 3.98 -0.82
C PRO A 124 5.52 4.54 0.46
N GLU A 125 4.61 5.51 0.33
CA GLU A 125 3.87 6.11 1.46
C GLU A 125 2.55 5.41 1.76
N CYS A 126 2.10 4.46 0.93
CA CYS A 126 0.93 3.64 1.25
C CYS A 126 1.26 2.64 2.35
N ASP A 127 0.33 2.46 3.30
CA ASP A 127 0.45 1.44 4.34
C ASP A 127 0.33 0.03 3.77
N GLY A 128 -0.24 -0.14 2.57
CA GLY A 128 -0.19 -1.42 1.88
C GLY A 128 -1.02 -1.48 0.60
N LEU A 129 -1.06 -2.67 0.02
CA LEU A 129 -1.88 -3.00 -1.15
C LEU A 129 -3.01 -3.94 -0.72
N LEU A 130 -4.25 -3.51 -0.87
CA LEU A 130 -5.44 -4.31 -0.60
C LEU A 130 -5.92 -4.98 -1.88
N VAL A 131 -5.80 -6.30 -1.94
CA VAL A 131 -6.30 -7.08 -3.06
C VAL A 131 -7.71 -7.56 -2.75
N VAL A 132 -8.67 -7.14 -3.55
CA VAL A 132 -10.05 -7.64 -3.53
C VAL A 132 -10.13 -8.85 -4.44
N ASP A 133 -10.20 -10.03 -3.84
CA ASP A 133 -10.32 -11.30 -4.55
C ASP A 133 -11.80 -11.62 -4.74
N MET A 134 -12.31 -11.37 -5.94
CA MET A 134 -13.73 -11.59 -6.27
C MET A 134 -14.07 -13.08 -6.45
N ALA A 135 -13.07 -13.94 -6.66
CA ALA A 135 -13.31 -15.39 -6.77
C ALA A 135 -13.60 -15.98 -5.39
N GLU A 136 -12.81 -15.58 -4.39
CA GLU A 136 -12.94 -16.04 -3.02
C GLU A 136 -13.77 -15.09 -2.13
N ARG A 137 -14.27 -13.98 -2.69
CA ARG A 137 -15.03 -12.91 -1.99
C ARG A 137 -14.36 -12.44 -0.71
N ARG A 138 -13.07 -12.13 -0.80
CA ARG A 138 -12.28 -11.72 0.37
C ARG A 138 -11.27 -10.64 0.06
N LEU A 139 -10.87 -9.95 1.13
CA LEU A 139 -9.81 -8.97 1.11
C LEU A 139 -8.49 -9.62 1.54
N ARG A 140 -7.42 -9.35 0.81
CA ARG A 140 -6.06 -9.76 1.16
C ARG A 140 -5.19 -8.52 1.25
N MET A 141 -4.66 -8.26 2.44
CA MET A 141 -3.74 -7.17 2.66
C MET A 141 -2.31 -7.64 2.41
N LEU A 142 -1.62 -6.94 1.51
CA LEU A 142 -0.21 -7.15 1.23
C LEU A 142 0.60 -6.00 1.82
N HIS A 143 1.60 -6.36 2.60
CA HIS A 143 2.69 -5.49 3.03
C HIS A 143 3.99 -6.03 2.45
N MET A 144 4.85 -5.13 1.99
CA MET A 144 6.16 -5.50 1.50
C MET A 144 7.18 -4.50 2.01
N GLU A 145 8.23 -5.02 2.65
CA GLU A 145 9.36 -4.24 3.11
C GLU A 145 10.58 -4.62 2.28
N PHE A 146 11.34 -3.62 1.83
CA PHE A 146 12.59 -3.83 1.12
C PHE A 146 13.73 -3.85 2.15
N GLY A 147 14.43 -4.99 2.22
CA GLY A 147 15.61 -5.14 3.06
C GLY A 147 16.84 -4.42 2.49
N GLU A 148 17.93 -4.46 3.25
CA GLU A 148 19.23 -3.97 2.80
C GLU A 148 19.83 -4.90 1.74
N ALA A 149 20.70 -4.36 0.88
CA ALA A 149 21.38 -5.16 -0.13
C ALA A 149 22.47 -6.02 0.53
N GLU A 150 22.39 -7.34 0.31
CA GLU A 150 23.41 -8.31 0.71
C GLU A 150 24.23 -8.76 -0.52
N ALA A 151 25.52 -9.03 -0.32
CA ALA A 151 26.49 -9.33 -1.37
C ALA A 151 26.88 -10.82 -1.41
#